data_AF-A0A6I4NM96-F1
#
_entry.id   AF-A0A6I4NM96-F1
#
_cell.length_a   1.000
_cell.length_b   1.000
_cell.length_c   1.000
_cell.angle_alpha   90.00
_cell.angle_beta   90.00
_cell.angle_gamma   90.00
#
_symmetry.space_group_name_H-M   'P 1'
#
loop_
_entity.id
_entity.type
_entity.pdbx_description
1 polymer ?
#
loop_
_entity_poly.entity_id
_entity_poly.type
_entity_poly.pdbx_seq_one_letter_code
_entity_poly.pdbx_strand_id
1 'polypeptide(L)'
;MTSNMIEPIIQAAIGGFMLNMMNLYHEVKIPPSDRVRKDLLFWIFFLFWPIAGALLAYIYISSGYNIKGWLAFTTGLTVPTTIQSIIDKGSNSKVPFAKNGEIEE
;
A
#
# COMPACT_ATOMS: atom_id res chain seq x y z
N MET A 1 24.04 -14.46 -8.66
CA MET A 1 22.96 -13.64 -9.24
C MET A 1 22.24 -12.93 -8.11
N THR A 2 22.89 -11.99 -7.42
CA THR A 2 22.26 -11.14 -6.41
C THR A 2 21.66 -9.96 -7.14
N SER A 3 20.44 -10.14 -7.67
CA SER A 3 19.65 -9.02 -8.16
C SER A 3 19.55 -7.99 -7.04
N ASN A 4 20.02 -6.76 -7.28
CA ASN A 4 20.01 -5.65 -6.32
C ASN A 4 18.57 -5.40 -5.84
N MET A 5 18.15 -6.09 -4.77
CA MET A 5 16.78 -6.03 -4.24
C MET A 5 16.42 -4.63 -3.74
N ILE A 6 17.45 -3.83 -3.43
CA ILE A 6 17.32 -2.47 -2.91
C ILE A 6 16.69 -1.54 -3.95
N GLU A 7 17.06 -1.69 -5.23
CA GLU A 7 16.57 -0.80 -6.29
C GLU A 7 15.04 -0.82 -6.46
N PRO A 8 14.38 -1.98 -6.65
CA PRO A 8 12.92 -2.04 -6.75
C PRO A 8 12.22 -1.64 -5.44
N ILE A 9 12.82 -1.90 -4.28
CA ILE A 9 12.26 -1.47 -2.99
C ILE A 9 12.23 0.06 -2.92
N ILE A 10 13.31 0.75 -3.31
CA ILE A 10 13.35 2.21 -3.38
C ILE A 10 12.34 2.75 -4.40
N GLN A 11 12.26 2.14 -5.59
CA GLN A 11 11.31 2.55 -6.62
C GLN A 11 9.85 2.44 -6.14
N ALA A 12 9.53 1.36 -5.43
CA ALA A 12 8.21 1.19 -4.82
C ALA A 12 7.95 2.17 -3.67
N ALA A 13 8.96 2.49 -2.86
CA ALA A 13 8.84 3.53 -1.83
C ALA A 13 8.55 4.91 -2.45
N ILE A 14 9.19 5.25 -3.56
CA ILE A 14 8.91 6.47 -4.33
C ILE A 14 7.48 6.45 -4.88
N GLY A 15 7.01 5.30 -5.38
CA GLY A 15 5.61 5.12 -5.79
C GLY A 15 4.63 5.39 -4.65
N GLY A 16 4.87 4.81 -3.47
CA GLY A 16 4.05 5.07 -2.28
C GLY A 16 4.10 6.53 -1.82
N PHE A 17 5.25 7.19 -1.96
CA PHE A 17 5.42 8.60 -1.65
C PHE A 17 4.63 9.54 -2.57
N MET A 18 4.47 9.18 -3.85
CA MET A 18 3.78 10.03 -4.82
C MET A 18 2.33 10.33 -4.46
N LEU A 19 1.67 9.44 -3.73
CA LEU A 19 0.32 9.67 -3.22
C LEU A 19 0.27 10.85 -2.23
N ASN A 20 1.25 10.92 -1.34
CA ASN A 20 1.37 12.05 -0.42
C ASN A 20 1.70 13.35 -1.15
N MET A 21 2.53 13.28 -2.19
CA MET A 21 2.82 14.43 -3.05
C MET A 21 1.58 14.93 -3.80
N MET A 22 0.73 14.03 -4.28
CA MET A 22 -0.55 14.40 -4.90
C MET A 22 -1.46 15.11 -3.90
N ASN A 23 -1.62 14.56 -2.70
CA ASN A 23 -2.43 15.20 -1.64
C ASN A 23 -1.93 16.61 -1.32
N LEU A 24 -0.61 16.77 -1.19
CA LEU A 24 0.01 18.06 -0.93
C LEU A 24 -0.17 19.03 -2.12
N TYR A 25 -0.04 18.54 -3.35
CA TYR A 25 -0.26 19.34 -4.56
C TYR A 25 -1.70 19.86 -4.66
N HIS A 26 -2.68 19.03 -4.31
CA HIS A 26 -4.08 19.45 -4.22
C HIS A 26 -4.28 20.52 -3.13
N GLU A 27 -3.63 20.35 -1.98
CA GLU A 27 -3.74 21.27 -0.86
C GLU A 27 -3.11 22.65 -1.11
N VAL A 28 -2.03 22.73 -1.92
CA VAL A 28 -1.43 24.02 -2.31
C VAL A 28 -2.42 24.90 -3.09
N LYS A 29 -3.36 24.29 -3.82
CA LYS A 29 -4.38 25.01 -4.60
C LYS A 29 -5.50 25.59 -3.73
N ILE A 30 -5.58 25.21 -2.46
CA ILE A 30 -6.60 25.67 -1.51
C ILE A 30 -6.12 26.96 -0.83
N PRO A 31 -6.99 27.99 -0.66
CA PRO A 31 -6.67 29.20 0.08
C PRO A 31 -6.16 28.88 1.50
N PRO A 32 -5.17 29.62 2.04
CA PRO A 32 -4.58 29.31 3.34
C PRO A 32 -5.58 29.23 4.51
N SER A 33 -6.72 29.92 4.42
CA SER A 33 -7.79 29.91 5.42
C SER A 33 -8.54 28.57 5.51
N ASP A 34 -8.55 27.82 4.41
CA ASP A 34 -9.35 26.60 4.25
C ASP A 34 -8.48 25.33 4.21
N ARG A 35 -7.16 25.49 4.43
CA ARG A 35 -6.22 24.37 4.47
C ARG A 35 -6.43 23.55 5.74
N VAL A 36 -6.39 22.24 5.59
CA VAL A 36 -6.41 21.32 6.73
C VAL A 36 -5.13 21.53 7.54
N ARG A 37 -5.22 21.59 8.87
CA ARG A 37 -4.02 21.67 9.70
C ARG A 37 -3.21 20.39 9.51
N LYS A 38 -1.91 20.56 9.24
CA LYS A 38 -0.95 19.46 9.14
C LYS A 38 -0.67 18.94 10.54
N ASP A 39 -1.57 18.12 11.04
CA ASP A 39 -1.47 17.51 12.37
C ASP A 39 -0.49 16.34 12.35
N LEU A 40 -0.17 15.79 13.53
CA LEU A 40 0.72 14.64 13.68
C LEU A 40 0.30 13.45 12.78
N LEU A 41 -1.01 13.27 12.60
CA LEU A 41 -1.58 12.23 11.75
C LEU A 41 -1.17 12.39 10.28
N PHE A 42 -1.09 13.62 9.77
CA PHE A 42 -0.61 13.89 8.42
C PHE A 42 0.82 13.37 8.24
N TRP A 43 1.71 13.64 9.19
CA TRP A 43 3.10 13.16 9.15
C TRP A 43 3.21 11.63 9.24
N ILE A 44 2.34 11.00 10.04
CA ILE A 44 2.27 9.54 10.12
C ILE A 44 1.91 8.95 8.75
N PHE A 45 0.84 9.44 8.11
CA PHE A 45 0.47 8.99 6.76
C PHE A 45 1.54 9.34 5.71
N PHE A 46 2.21 10.49 5.88
CA PHE A 46 3.29 10.93 5.00
C PHE A 46 4.46 9.94 4.95
N LEU A 47 4.80 9.36 6.09
CA LEU A 47 5.86 8.35 6.22
C LEU A 47 5.36 6.92 6.00
N PHE A 48 4.09 6.66 6.32
CA PHE A 48 3.48 5.33 6.20
C PHE A 48 3.44 4.84 4.75
N TRP A 49 2.98 5.65 3.79
CA TRP A 49 2.82 5.18 2.40
C TRP A 49 4.13 4.77 1.71
N PRO A 50 5.25 5.51 1.83
CA PRO A 50 6.55 5.06 1.33
C PRO A 50 7.01 3.73 1.95
N ILE A 51 6.85 3.58 3.27
CA ILE A 51 7.21 2.35 3.98
C ILE A 51 6.33 1.18 3.50
N ALA A 52 5.04 1.41 3.35
CA ALA A 52 4.10 0.40 2.86
C ALA A 52 4.41 -0.03 1.41
N GLY A 53 4.84 0.90 0.55
CA GLY A 53 5.32 0.58 -0.81
C GLY A 53 6.60 -0.23 -0.82
N ALA A 54 7.59 0.15 0.00
CA ALA A 54 8.81 -0.63 0.19
C ALA A 54 8.51 -2.06 0.68
N LEU A 55 7.62 -2.18 1.68
CA LEU A 55 7.21 -3.45 2.26
C LEU A 55 6.50 -4.34 1.24
N LEU A 56 5.58 -3.78 0.45
CA LEU A 56 4.88 -4.54 -0.57
C LEU A 56 5.85 -5.08 -1.63
N ALA A 57 6.78 -4.26 -2.11
CA ALA A 57 7.82 -4.72 -3.04
C ALA A 57 8.71 -5.80 -2.41
N TYR A 58 9.08 -5.66 -1.14
CA TYR A 58 9.82 -6.68 -0.42
C TYR A 58 9.06 -8.02 -0.38
N ILE A 59 7.75 -8.00 -0.11
CA ILE A 59 6.91 -9.21 -0.12
C ILE A 59 6.93 -9.88 -1.51
N TYR A 60 6.75 -9.11 -2.59
CA TYR A 60 6.81 -9.64 -3.95
C TYR A 60 8.16 -10.29 -4.27
N ILE A 61 9.27 -9.62 -3.95
CA ILE A 61 10.63 -10.15 -4.19
C ILE A 61 10.87 -11.42 -3.35
N SER A 62 10.47 -11.41 -2.08
CA SER A 62 10.61 -12.57 -1.18
C SER A 62 9.78 -13.78 -1.63
N SER A 63 8.67 -13.53 -2.34
CA SER A 63 7.82 -14.57 -2.92
C SER A 63 8.36 -15.10 -4.26
N GLY A 64 9.53 -14.63 -4.71
CA GLY A 64 10.18 -15.06 -5.94
C GLY A 64 9.79 -14.25 -7.19
N TYR A 65 8.98 -13.19 -7.05
CA TYR A 65 8.64 -12.33 -8.18
C TYR A 65 9.80 -11.39 -8.52
N ASN A 66 10.08 -11.26 -9.81
CA ASN A 66 11.09 -10.33 -10.32
C ASN A 66 10.43 -8.99 -10.70
N ILE A 67 10.27 -8.11 -9.72
CA ILE A 67 9.78 -6.75 -9.93
C ILE A 67 10.94 -5.77 -10.11
N LYS A 68 10.93 -4.99 -11.20
CA LYS A 68 12.00 -4.04 -11.56
C LYS A 68 11.44 -2.77 -12.18
N GLY A 69 12.14 -1.66 -11.96
CA GLY A 69 11.92 -0.39 -12.65
C GLY A 69 10.49 0.12 -12.47
N TRP A 70 9.84 0.34 -13.61
CA TRP A 70 8.47 0.84 -13.68
C TRP A 70 7.46 -0.02 -12.90
N LEU A 71 7.63 -1.34 -12.94
CA LEU A 71 6.70 -2.26 -12.25
C LEU A 71 6.78 -2.12 -10.73
N ALA A 72 7.99 -1.91 -10.19
CA ALA A 72 8.16 -1.70 -8.76
C ALA A 72 7.55 -0.36 -8.32
N PHE A 73 7.74 0.68 -9.13
CA PHE A 73 7.13 1.99 -8.91
C PHE A 73 5.59 1.93 -8.91
N THR A 74 4.97 1.30 -9.92
CA THR A 74 3.51 1.19 -9.99
C THR A 74 2.95 0.29 -8.89
N THR A 75 3.69 -0.75 -8.48
CA THR A 75 3.35 -1.57 -7.31
C THR A 75 3.23 -0.69 -6.06
N GLY A 76 4.19 0.21 -5.84
CA GLY A 76 4.16 1.20 -4.76
C GLY A 76 2.95 2.15 -4.81
N LEU A 77 2.58 2.63 -6.01
CA LEU A 77 1.38 3.47 -6.19
C LEU A 77 0.07 2.73 -5.85
N THR A 78 0.01 1.42 -6.10
CA THR A 78 -1.18 0.60 -5.85
C THR A 78 -1.33 0.10 -4.41
N VAL A 79 -0.42 0.48 -3.50
CA VAL A 79 -0.47 0.07 -2.09
C VAL A 79 -1.81 0.40 -1.40
N PRO A 80 -2.39 1.61 -1.53
CA PRO A 80 -3.65 1.92 -0.85
C PRO A 80 -4.79 1.03 -1.30
N THR A 81 -4.93 0.82 -2.61
CA THR A 81 -6.01 0.00 -3.18
C THR A 81 -5.81 -1.48 -2.86
N THR A 82 -4.55 -1.93 -2.80
CA THR A 82 -4.20 -3.29 -2.38
C THR A 82 -4.58 -3.52 -0.92
N ILE A 83 -4.21 -2.60 -0.02
CA ILE A 83 -4.56 -2.67 1.41
C ILE A 83 -6.08 -2.62 1.60
N GLN A 84 -6.77 -1.70 0.93
CA GLN A 84 -8.24 -1.61 0.95
C GLN A 84 -8.87 -2.94 0.51
N SER A 85 -8.40 -3.51 -0.60
CA SER A 85 -8.91 -4.79 -1.11
C SER A 85 -8.69 -5.95 -0.13
N ILE A 86 -7.58 -5.96 0.60
CA ILE A 86 -7.29 -6.97 1.62
C ILE A 86 -8.25 -6.80 2.81
N ILE A 87 -8.43 -5.58 3.29
CA ILE A 87 -9.34 -5.26 4.40
C ILE A 87 -10.79 -5.61 4.02
N ASP A 88 -11.25 -5.21 2.85
CA ASP A 88 -12.62 -5.45 2.37
C ASP A 88 -12.92 -6.95 2.24
N LYS A 89 -11.95 -7.72 1.72
CA LYS A 89 -12.06 -9.18 1.64
C LYS A 89 -12.02 -9.84 3.01
N GLY A 90 -11.14 -9.41 3.91
CA GLY A 90 -11.06 -9.91 5.27
C GLY A 90 -12.30 -9.56 6.12
N SER A 91 -12.94 -8.42 5.86
CA SER A 91 -14.19 -8.03 6.51
C SER A 91 -15.40 -8.80 5.97
N ASN A 92 -15.40 -9.17 4.68
CA ASN A 92 -16.50 -9.89 4.03
C ASN A 92 -16.34 -11.41 4.02
N SER A 93 -15.24 -11.95 4.55
CA SER A 93 -15.12 -13.39 4.77
C SER A 93 -16.08 -13.81 5.89
N LYS A 94 -17.34 -14.06 5.53
CA LYS A 94 -18.20 -14.98 6.28
C LYS A 94 -17.47 -16.31 6.27
N VAL A 95 -16.69 -16.57 7.31
CA VAL A 95 -16.14 -17.91 7.56
C VAL A 95 -17.34 -18.85 7.51
N PRO A 96 -17.43 -19.81 6.58
CA PRO A 96 -18.41 -20.86 6.72
C PRO A 96 -17.98 -21.61 7.97
N PHE A 97 -18.62 -21.31 9.11
CA PHE A 97 -18.59 -22.21 10.23
C PHE A 97 -19.18 -23.51 9.70
N ALA A 98 -18.30 -24.47 9.39
CA ALA A 98 -18.71 -25.84 9.19
C ALA A 98 -19.51 -26.22 10.43
N LYS A 99 -20.83 -26.27 10.27
CA LYS A 99 -21.74 -26.80 11.26
C LYS A 99 -21.41 -28.29 11.30
N ASN A 100 -20.51 -28.68 12.21
CA ASN A 100 -20.17 -30.07 12.44
C ASN A 100 -21.47 -30.82 12.74
N GLY A 101 -21.81 -31.83 11.93
CA GLY A 101 -22.65 -32.94 12.41
C GLY A 101 -23.93 -33.30 11.65
N GLU A 102 -24.06 -33.07 10.36
CA GLU A 102 -25.14 -33.73 9.59
C GLU A 102 -24.52 -34.59 8.49
N ILE A 103 -24.22 -35.84 8.86
CA ILE A 103 -24.18 -36.97 7.94
C ILE A 103 -25.64 -37.39 7.81
N GLU A 104 -26.30 -37.01 6.72
CA GLU A 104 -27.57 -37.64 6.35
C GLU A 104 -27.24 -38.90 5.53
N GLU A 105 -27.72 -40.04 6.03
CA GLU A 105 -27.70 -41.36 5.39
C GLU A 105 -28.51 -41.39 4.08
#